data_AF-A0A2W6X6L6-F1
#
_entry.id   AF-A0A2W6X6L6-F1
#
_cell.length_a   1.000
_cell.length_b   1.000
_cell.length_c   1.000
_cell.angle_alpha   90.00
_cell.angle_beta   90.00
_cell.angle_gamma   90.00
#
_symmetry.space_group_name_H-M   'P 1'
#
loop_
_entity.id
_entity.type
_entity.pdbx_description
1 polymer ?
#
loop_
_entity_poly.entity_id
_entity_poly.type
_entity_poly.pdbx_seq_one_letter_code
_entity_poly.pdbx_strand_id
1 'polypeptide(L)'
;MAQAARKIDPAVPALTDDERAILADVAEDPTIVLTDGAKFDAFLAAVRKEIEIDPGTVATEKGRDRIRSNAAGVSRRKTPIEAAKRRLTEEWRTKTNAVNAAGKHIVDTMDALRDEVRAPLTAWEDREDARKAEAQAIIDDMMAASVVREGDSIEEIRERIDRIRGRNLSDEMFGPRIEMVTDLRDSTVATLTGAIERLEQARRDREELDRLRAESAAREEAERTRLANEQAERERAAAEEKAEADRRRREDEEKARIERGRQEAADRARREAEEAARQEREERERAAQAEIDAAKERERVAHQEAYARSIIQHISECAMGYIGGKQYPYTILLRELDEKIVIDASFGPLEQEAREALAKARTIIVDAMEFQARKDREAEEQAAKEANIAHRSKIQRAAKEGIMGCGVSEEIAKLIVVAILAGNIPHTSIRF
;
A
#
# COMPACT_ATOMS: atom_id res chain seq x y z
N MET A 1 -96.31 120.86 -32.89
CA MET A 1 -96.77 120.75 -34.28
C MET A 1 -98.08 120.00 -34.28
N ALA A 2 -99.08 120.57 -34.94
CA ALA A 2 -100.48 120.18 -34.88
C ALA A 2 -100.70 118.74 -35.34
N GLN A 3 -101.31 117.90 -34.48
CA GLN A 3 -102.06 116.75 -34.93
C GLN A 3 -103.53 117.07 -34.69
N ALA A 4 -104.21 117.26 -35.82
CA ALA A 4 -105.58 117.70 -35.93
C ALA A 4 -106.51 116.92 -34.99
N ALA A 5 -107.46 117.65 -34.40
CA ALA A 5 -108.69 117.09 -33.87
C ALA A 5 -109.23 116.09 -34.92
N ARG A 6 -109.18 114.80 -34.58
CA ARG A 6 -109.82 113.76 -35.36
C ARG A 6 -111.32 114.07 -35.29
N LYS A 7 -111.83 114.67 -36.36
CA LYS A 7 -113.26 114.79 -36.62
C LYS A 7 -113.88 113.43 -36.35
N ILE A 8 -114.97 113.42 -35.59
CA ILE A 8 -115.83 112.28 -35.35
C ILE A 8 -116.25 111.76 -36.74
N ASP A 9 -115.63 110.67 -37.18
CA ASP A 9 -116.08 109.87 -38.32
C ASP A 9 -117.12 108.85 -37.80
N PRO A 10 -117.98 108.30 -38.67
CA PRO A 10 -119.41 108.04 -38.43
C PRO A 10 -119.66 107.17 -37.20
N ALA A 11 -120.79 107.41 -36.53
CA ALA A 11 -121.25 106.66 -35.36
C ALA A 11 -120.89 105.17 -35.49
N VAL A 12 -119.98 104.69 -34.63
CA VAL A 12 -119.61 103.27 -34.57
C VAL A 12 -120.91 102.48 -34.42
N PRO A 13 -121.20 101.53 -35.32
CA PRO A 13 -122.46 100.81 -35.28
C PRO A 13 -122.59 100.07 -33.95
N ALA A 14 -123.81 100.01 -33.43
CA ALA A 14 -124.11 99.24 -32.23
C ALA A 14 -123.62 97.78 -32.37
N LEU A 15 -123.40 97.12 -31.23
CA LEU A 15 -123.06 95.70 -31.23
C LEU A 15 -124.10 94.90 -32.02
N THR A 16 -123.66 93.88 -32.75
CA THR A 16 -124.56 92.91 -33.39
C THR A 16 -125.14 91.95 -32.35
N ASP A 17 -126.15 91.16 -32.73
CA ASP A 17 -126.69 90.13 -31.84
C ASP A 17 -125.65 89.06 -31.52
N ASP A 18 -124.84 88.66 -32.51
CA ASP A 18 -123.74 87.70 -32.32
C ASP A 18 -122.66 88.24 -31.36
N GLU A 19 -122.32 89.53 -31.46
CA GLU A 19 -121.36 90.18 -30.55
C GLU A 19 -121.92 90.29 -29.12
N ARG A 20 -123.22 90.51 -28.96
CA ARG A 20 -123.87 90.46 -27.63
C ARG A 20 -123.93 89.04 -27.09
N ALA A 21 -124.22 88.06 -27.94
CA ALA A 21 -124.28 86.65 -27.57
C ALA A 21 -122.94 86.15 -27.05
N ILE A 22 -121.83 86.41 -27.77
CA ILE A 22 -120.50 85.98 -27.30
C ILE A 22 -120.10 86.66 -25.97
N LEU A 23 -120.50 87.91 -25.73
CA LEU A 23 -120.26 88.58 -24.44
C LEU A 23 -121.06 87.93 -23.30
N ALA A 24 -122.27 87.46 -23.57
CA ALA A 24 -123.13 86.77 -22.61
C ALA A 24 -122.63 85.34 -22.35
N ASP A 25 -122.33 84.58 -23.40
CA ASP A 25 -121.82 83.21 -23.33
C ASP A 25 -120.53 83.13 -22.50
N VAL A 26 -119.60 84.08 -22.71
CA VAL A 26 -118.34 84.12 -21.93
C VAL A 26 -118.57 84.57 -20.48
N ALA A 27 -119.61 85.36 -20.22
CA ALA A 27 -119.97 85.73 -18.86
C ALA A 27 -120.61 84.56 -18.09
N GLU A 28 -121.40 83.73 -18.77
CA GLU A 28 -122.01 82.52 -18.21
C GLU A 28 -120.99 81.39 -18.04
N ASP A 29 -120.19 81.13 -19.07
CA ASP A 29 -119.14 80.13 -19.06
C ASP A 29 -117.81 80.68 -19.61
N PRO A 30 -116.92 81.19 -18.73
CA PRO A 30 -115.61 81.68 -19.13
C PRO A 30 -114.67 80.58 -19.65
N THR A 31 -115.01 79.30 -19.54
CA THR A 31 -114.15 78.21 -20.03
C THR A 31 -114.15 78.10 -21.55
N ILE A 32 -115.21 78.56 -22.23
CA ILE A 32 -115.33 78.43 -23.69
C ILE A 32 -114.19 79.13 -24.43
N VAL A 33 -113.71 80.27 -23.92
CA VAL A 33 -112.58 81.01 -24.52
C VAL A 33 -111.21 80.44 -24.15
N LEU A 34 -111.15 79.55 -23.15
CA LEU A 34 -109.94 78.84 -22.78
C LEU A 34 -109.74 77.58 -23.62
N THR A 35 -110.84 76.97 -24.09
CA THR A 35 -110.83 75.75 -24.90
C THR A 35 -110.99 76.01 -26.39
N ASP A 36 -111.52 77.17 -26.78
CA ASP A 36 -111.75 77.57 -28.17
C ASP A 36 -111.20 78.99 -28.45
N GLY A 37 -110.09 79.05 -29.18
CA GLY A 37 -109.42 80.30 -29.51
C GLY A 37 -110.25 81.21 -30.42
N ALA A 38 -111.11 80.66 -31.29
CA ALA A 38 -111.94 81.48 -32.17
C ALA A 38 -113.02 82.22 -31.38
N LYS A 39 -113.56 81.59 -30.34
CA LYS A 39 -114.48 82.25 -29.39
C LYS A 39 -113.81 83.35 -28.60
N PHE A 40 -112.53 83.17 -28.22
CA PHE A 40 -111.76 84.23 -27.57
C PHE A 40 -111.58 85.44 -28.48
N ASP A 41 -111.24 85.20 -29.76
CA ASP A 41 -111.07 86.28 -30.74
C ASP A 41 -112.39 87.04 -30.98
N ALA A 42 -113.51 86.32 -31.11
CA ALA A 42 -114.84 86.91 -31.26
C ALA A 42 -115.25 87.73 -30.01
N PHE A 43 -115.00 87.20 -28.81
CA PHE A 43 -115.23 87.90 -27.55
C PHE A 43 -114.40 89.18 -27.46
N LEU A 44 -113.11 89.10 -27.78
CA LEU A 44 -112.20 90.25 -27.74
C LEU A 44 -112.61 91.33 -28.75
N ALA A 45 -113.05 90.93 -29.95
CA ALA A 45 -113.57 91.84 -30.96
C ALA A 45 -114.84 92.57 -30.46
N ALA A 46 -115.79 91.83 -29.85
CA ALA A 46 -117.00 92.42 -29.28
C ALA A 46 -116.69 93.39 -28.14
N VAL A 47 -115.77 93.06 -27.22
CA VAL A 47 -115.33 93.96 -26.13
C VAL A 47 -114.67 95.22 -26.69
N ARG A 48 -113.82 95.10 -27.73
CA ARG A 48 -113.20 96.27 -28.36
C ARG A 48 -114.23 97.20 -28.98
N LYS A 49 -115.20 96.63 -29.71
CA LYS A 49 -116.28 97.40 -30.31
C LYS A 49 -117.19 98.08 -29.27
N GLU A 50 -117.50 97.40 -28.16
CA GLU A 50 -118.21 97.99 -27.01
C GLU A 50 -117.50 99.25 -26.49
N ILE A 51 -116.16 99.21 -26.41
CA ILE A 51 -115.33 100.34 -25.97
C ILE A 51 -115.26 101.42 -27.04
N GLU A 52 -115.20 101.07 -28.33
CA GLU A 52 -115.17 102.04 -29.44
C GLU A 52 -116.49 102.82 -29.60
N ILE A 53 -117.63 102.26 -29.18
CA ILE A 53 -118.93 102.94 -29.17
C ILE A 53 -118.94 104.11 -28.16
N ASP A 54 -118.31 103.97 -26.99
CA ASP A 54 -118.15 105.04 -25.99
C ASP A 54 -116.70 105.08 -25.45
N PRO A 55 -115.76 105.62 -26.23
CA PRO A 55 -114.33 105.52 -25.92
C PRO A 55 -113.89 106.49 -24.81
N GLY A 56 -114.67 107.54 -24.52
CA GLY A 56 -114.26 108.64 -23.66
C GLY A 56 -113.18 109.54 -24.29
N THR A 57 -112.80 110.61 -23.59
CA THR A 57 -111.75 111.55 -24.04
C THR A 57 -110.91 112.08 -22.87
N VAL A 58 -109.61 112.29 -23.10
CA VAL A 58 -108.70 112.84 -22.07
C VAL A 58 -108.94 114.33 -21.79
N ALA A 59 -109.62 115.03 -22.70
CA ALA A 59 -109.86 116.47 -22.61
C ALA A 59 -110.78 116.87 -21.45
N THR A 60 -111.63 115.95 -20.97
CA THR A 60 -112.61 116.23 -19.90
C THR A 60 -112.48 115.23 -18.75
N GLU A 61 -112.85 115.65 -17.54
CA GLU A 61 -112.84 114.77 -16.36
C GLU A 61 -113.75 113.56 -16.56
N LYS A 62 -115.00 113.79 -17.00
CA LYS A 62 -115.96 112.73 -17.32
C LYS A 62 -115.44 111.77 -18.39
N GLY A 63 -114.72 112.27 -19.40
CA GLY A 63 -114.12 111.43 -20.44
C GLY A 63 -112.96 110.57 -19.90
N ARG A 64 -112.13 111.10 -18.99
CA ARG A 64 -111.11 110.32 -18.27
C ARG A 64 -111.74 109.27 -17.35
N ASP A 65 -112.86 109.58 -16.71
CA ASP A 65 -113.64 108.62 -15.90
C ASP A 65 -114.16 107.47 -16.77
N ARG A 66 -114.69 107.75 -17.97
CA ARG A 66 -115.13 106.73 -18.92
C ARG A 66 -113.98 105.81 -19.34
N ILE A 67 -112.81 106.37 -19.70
CA ILE A 67 -111.62 105.58 -20.04
C ILE A 67 -111.21 104.66 -18.88
N ARG A 68 -111.19 105.17 -17.64
CA ARG A 68 -110.93 104.36 -16.43
C ARG A 68 -111.98 103.26 -16.26
N SER A 69 -113.25 103.55 -16.49
CA SER A 69 -114.33 102.57 -16.40
C SER A 69 -114.22 101.48 -17.46
N ASN A 70 -113.87 101.83 -18.70
CA ASN A 70 -113.67 100.87 -19.80
C ASN A 70 -112.49 99.94 -19.50
N ALA A 71 -111.34 100.49 -19.04
CA ALA A 71 -110.19 99.70 -18.62
C ALA A 71 -110.51 98.77 -17.43
N ALA A 72 -111.26 99.27 -16.45
CA ALA A 72 -111.75 98.45 -15.34
C ALA A 72 -112.74 97.36 -15.83
N GLY A 73 -113.57 97.66 -16.82
CA GLY A 73 -114.48 96.71 -17.47
C GLY A 73 -113.74 95.54 -18.12
N VAL A 74 -112.67 95.80 -18.88
CA VAL A 74 -111.81 94.74 -19.44
C VAL A 74 -111.22 93.87 -18.34
N SER A 75 -110.73 94.48 -17.26
CA SER A 75 -110.19 93.72 -16.11
C SER A 75 -111.26 92.85 -15.45
N ARG A 76 -112.48 93.39 -15.23
CA ARG A 76 -113.61 92.64 -14.66
C ARG A 76 -114.04 91.46 -15.53
N ARG A 77 -113.99 91.60 -16.86
CA ARG A 77 -114.28 90.52 -17.81
C ARG A 77 -113.19 89.45 -17.86
N LYS A 78 -111.92 89.83 -17.65
CA LYS A 78 -110.77 88.91 -17.60
C LYS A 78 -110.76 88.04 -16.33
N THR A 79 -111.13 88.59 -15.18
CA THR A 79 -111.02 87.89 -13.87
C THR A 79 -111.76 86.54 -13.83
N PRO A 80 -113.01 86.40 -14.31
CA PRO A 80 -113.69 85.09 -14.38
C PRO A 80 -112.97 84.07 -15.26
N ILE A 81 -112.35 84.50 -16.36
CA ILE A 81 -111.57 83.63 -17.26
C ILE A 81 -110.33 83.08 -16.54
N GLU A 82 -109.60 83.93 -15.81
CA GLU A 82 -108.44 83.50 -15.00
C GLU A 82 -108.86 82.52 -13.88
N ALA A 83 -110.01 82.78 -13.23
CA ALA A 83 -110.56 81.88 -12.21
C ALA A 83 -110.98 80.53 -12.81
N ALA A 84 -111.64 80.53 -13.96
CA ALA A 84 -112.05 79.32 -14.69
C ALA A 84 -110.83 78.49 -15.11
N LYS A 85 -109.76 79.13 -15.62
CA LYS A 85 -108.49 78.45 -15.93
C LYS A 85 -107.90 77.78 -14.69
N ARG A 86 -107.83 78.49 -13.56
CA ARG A 86 -107.29 77.93 -12.32
C ARG A 86 -108.09 76.70 -11.90
N ARG A 87 -109.42 76.80 -11.87
CA ARG A 87 -110.32 75.69 -11.53
C ARG A 87 -110.14 74.49 -12.47
N LEU A 88 -110.16 74.72 -13.78
CA LEU A 88 -110.05 73.65 -14.77
C LEU A 88 -108.70 72.90 -14.67
N THR A 89 -107.60 73.64 -14.52
CA THR A 89 -106.27 73.01 -14.38
C THR A 89 -106.11 72.29 -13.03
N GLU A 90 -106.78 72.76 -11.97
CA GLU A 90 -106.82 72.05 -10.68
C GLU A 90 -107.60 70.74 -10.78
N GLU A 91 -108.77 70.77 -11.44
CA GLU A 91 -109.57 69.57 -11.70
C GLU A 91 -108.79 68.55 -12.55
N TRP A 92 -108.06 69.01 -13.58
CA TRP A 92 -107.19 68.15 -14.38
C TRP A 92 -106.07 67.52 -13.55
N ARG A 93 -105.32 68.31 -12.76
CA ARG A 93 -104.26 67.78 -11.88
C ARG A 93 -104.80 66.77 -10.89
N THR A 94 -105.96 67.05 -10.29
CA THR A 94 -106.62 66.13 -9.35
C THR A 94 -106.95 64.81 -10.03
N LYS A 95 -107.58 64.84 -11.22
CA LYS A 95 -107.90 63.65 -11.99
C LYS A 95 -106.65 62.89 -12.42
N THR A 96 -105.62 63.56 -12.92
CA THR A 96 -104.35 62.94 -13.32
C THR A 96 -103.67 62.26 -12.14
N ASN A 97 -103.59 62.93 -10.98
CA ASN A 97 -103.01 62.36 -9.78
C ASN A 97 -103.79 61.12 -9.30
N ALA A 98 -105.12 61.18 -9.31
CA ALA A 98 -105.97 60.06 -8.95
C ALA A 98 -105.77 58.86 -9.89
N VAL A 99 -105.74 59.09 -11.20
CA VAL A 99 -105.51 58.05 -12.20
C VAL A 99 -104.10 57.44 -12.05
N ASN A 100 -103.07 58.26 -11.86
CA ASN A 100 -101.70 57.77 -11.67
C ASN A 100 -101.56 56.95 -10.38
N ALA A 101 -102.16 57.40 -9.27
CA ALA A 101 -102.16 56.66 -8.02
C ALA A 101 -102.88 55.32 -8.14
N ALA A 102 -104.06 55.31 -8.76
CA ALA A 102 -104.80 54.07 -9.03
C ALA A 102 -104.03 53.14 -9.95
N GLY A 103 -103.45 53.66 -11.04
CA GLY A 103 -102.63 52.89 -11.97
C GLY A 103 -101.43 52.23 -11.29
N LYS A 104 -100.68 52.97 -10.47
CA LYS A 104 -99.58 52.41 -9.68
C LYS A 104 -100.08 51.30 -8.75
N HIS A 105 -101.14 51.54 -7.99
CA HIS A 105 -101.68 50.53 -7.08
C HIS A 105 -102.13 49.25 -7.81
N ILE A 106 -102.77 49.39 -8.97
CA ILE A 106 -103.19 48.26 -9.80
C ILE A 106 -101.97 47.45 -10.26
N VAL A 107 -100.94 48.11 -10.80
CA VAL A 107 -99.72 47.43 -11.26
C VAL A 107 -99.04 46.70 -10.10
N ASP A 108 -98.78 47.40 -8.99
CA ASP A 108 -98.13 46.81 -7.82
C ASP A 108 -98.91 45.58 -7.29
N THR A 109 -100.25 45.66 -7.27
CA THR A 109 -101.11 44.57 -6.78
C THR A 109 -101.13 43.38 -7.74
N MET A 110 -101.17 43.63 -9.05
CA MET A 110 -101.14 42.57 -10.06
C MET A 110 -99.78 41.88 -10.13
N ASP A 111 -98.68 42.63 -9.96
CA ASP A 111 -97.34 42.07 -9.85
C ASP A 111 -97.20 41.20 -8.60
N ALA A 112 -97.67 41.68 -7.45
CA ALA A 112 -97.68 40.89 -6.21
C ALA A 112 -98.51 39.60 -6.36
N LEU A 113 -99.69 39.68 -6.98
CA LEU A 113 -100.53 38.50 -7.24
C LEU A 113 -99.85 37.51 -8.20
N ARG A 114 -99.20 38.00 -9.27
CA ARG A 114 -98.41 37.16 -10.18
C ARG A 114 -97.32 36.42 -9.42
N ASP A 115 -96.60 37.12 -8.55
CA ASP A 115 -95.49 36.55 -7.80
C ASP A 115 -96.00 35.53 -6.77
N GLU A 116 -97.13 35.79 -6.09
CA GLU A 116 -97.82 34.84 -5.21
C GLU A 116 -98.26 33.57 -5.95
N VAL A 117 -98.90 33.72 -7.12
CA VAL A 117 -99.33 32.59 -7.95
C VAL A 117 -98.14 31.77 -8.45
N ARG A 118 -97.00 32.41 -8.73
CA ARG A 118 -95.76 31.74 -9.15
C ARG A 118 -94.99 31.13 -7.98
N ALA A 119 -95.15 31.62 -6.75
CA ALA A 119 -94.33 31.22 -5.61
C ALA A 119 -94.27 29.69 -5.37
N PRO A 120 -95.35 28.90 -5.49
CA PRO A 120 -95.28 27.45 -5.34
C PRO A 120 -94.41 26.79 -6.42
N LEU A 121 -94.47 27.28 -7.67
CA LEU A 121 -93.65 26.78 -8.77
C LEU A 121 -92.19 27.15 -8.54
N THR A 122 -91.88 28.39 -8.18
CA THR A 122 -90.51 28.81 -7.85
C THR A 122 -89.94 28.00 -6.69
N ALA A 123 -90.71 27.78 -5.61
CA ALA A 123 -90.26 26.95 -4.51
C ALA A 123 -90.01 25.48 -4.90
N TRP A 124 -90.73 24.96 -5.90
CA TRP A 124 -90.46 23.63 -6.46
C TRP A 124 -89.23 23.64 -7.37
N GLU A 125 -89.08 24.63 -8.24
CA GLU A 125 -87.89 24.84 -9.10
C GLU A 125 -86.61 24.91 -8.24
N ASP A 126 -86.62 25.72 -7.17
CA ASP A 126 -85.50 25.87 -6.24
C ASP A 126 -85.15 24.55 -5.53
N ARG A 127 -86.16 23.81 -5.04
CA ARG A 127 -85.95 22.49 -4.41
C ARG A 127 -85.39 21.49 -5.40
N GLU A 128 -85.88 21.50 -6.63
CA GLU A 128 -85.47 20.59 -7.68
C GLU A 128 -84.04 20.88 -8.14
N ASP A 129 -83.66 22.15 -8.23
CA ASP A 129 -82.28 22.57 -8.53
C ASP A 129 -81.32 22.25 -7.38
N ALA A 130 -81.75 22.44 -6.12
CA ALA A 130 -80.99 22.01 -4.95
C ALA A 130 -80.76 20.50 -4.94
N ARG A 131 -81.81 19.70 -5.23
CA ARG A 131 -81.74 18.24 -5.34
C ARG A 131 -80.75 17.81 -6.43
N LYS A 132 -80.80 18.45 -7.62
CA LYS A 132 -79.85 18.18 -8.71
C LYS A 132 -78.41 18.54 -8.34
N ALA A 133 -78.21 19.67 -7.66
CA ALA A 133 -76.89 20.10 -7.21
C ALA A 133 -76.30 19.13 -6.17
N GLU A 134 -77.10 18.68 -5.21
CA GLU A 134 -76.70 17.66 -4.23
C GLU A 134 -76.37 16.32 -4.89
N ALA A 135 -77.23 15.85 -5.81
CA ALA A 135 -76.96 14.64 -6.58
C ALA A 135 -75.65 14.73 -7.37
N GLN A 136 -75.38 15.89 -7.99
CA GLN A 136 -74.13 16.10 -8.72
C GLN A 136 -72.91 16.14 -7.78
N ALA A 137 -73.01 16.81 -6.63
CA ALA A 137 -71.92 16.83 -5.64
C ALA A 137 -71.58 15.42 -5.12
N ILE A 138 -72.58 14.55 -5.00
CA ILE A 138 -72.36 13.15 -4.62
C ILE A 138 -71.60 12.40 -5.72
N ILE A 139 -71.98 12.57 -6.98
CA ILE A 139 -71.27 11.96 -8.11
C ILE A 139 -69.82 12.45 -8.16
N ASP A 140 -69.59 13.75 -7.99
CA ASP A 140 -68.27 14.37 -8.04
C ASP A 140 -67.35 13.89 -6.93
N ASP A 141 -67.83 13.76 -5.68
CA ASP A 141 -67.01 13.20 -4.61
C ASP A 141 -66.77 11.69 -4.77
N MET A 142 -67.69 10.92 -5.38
CA MET A 142 -67.38 9.51 -5.73
C MET A 142 -66.25 9.43 -6.76
N MET A 143 -66.31 10.25 -7.81
CA MET A 143 -65.24 10.30 -8.82
C MET A 143 -63.91 10.75 -8.20
N ALA A 144 -63.91 11.81 -7.38
CA ALA A 144 -62.72 12.30 -6.71
C ALA A 144 -62.15 11.28 -5.70
N ALA A 145 -63.04 10.55 -5.01
CA ALA A 145 -62.65 9.53 -4.05
C ALA A 145 -61.89 8.38 -4.70
N SER A 146 -62.20 8.02 -5.95
CA SER A 146 -61.52 6.94 -6.68
C SER A 146 -60.02 7.17 -6.90
N VAL A 147 -59.55 8.42 -6.81
CA VAL A 147 -58.15 8.79 -7.02
C VAL A 147 -57.34 8.57 -5.74
N VAL A 148 -56.52 7.51 -5.74
CA VAL A 148 -55.56 7.21 -4.66
C VAL A 148 -54.25 7.96 -4.92
N ARG A 149 -53.82 8.75 -3.93
CA ARG A 149 -52.62 9.58 -4.03
C ARG A 149 -51.41 8.87 -3.42
N GLU A 150 -50.23 9.31 -3.83
CA GLU A 150 -48.99 8.91 -3.16
C GLU A 150 -48.99 9.45 -1.72
N GLY A 151 -48.87 8.54 -0.74
CA GLY A 151 -48.92 8.87 0.69
C GLY A 151 -50.24 8.58 1.39
N ASP A 152 -51.31 8.23 0.66
CA ASP A 152 -52.56 7.78 1.29
C ASP A 152 -52.30 6.50 2.11
N SER A 153 -52.67 6.51 3.38
CA SER A 153 -52.61 5.34 4.26
C SER A 153 -53.77 4.37 4.02
N ILE A 154 -53.59 3.11 4.43
CA ILE A 154 -54.65 2.09 4.32
C ILE A 154 -55.89 2.51 5.13
N GLU A 155 -55.67 3.09 6.31
CA GLU A 155 -56.72 3.59 7.19
C GLU A 155 -57.53 4.72 6.53
N GLU A 156 -56.87 5.71 5.93
CA GLU A 156 -57.54 6.80 5.21
C GLU A 156 -58.34 6.30 3.99
N ILE A 157 -57.82 5.28 3.27
CA ILE A 157 -58.54 4.66 2.16
C ILE A 157 -59.77 3.89 2.66
N ARG A 158 -59.68 3.22 3.82
CA ARG A 158 -60.83 2.53 4.45
C ARG A 158 -61.91 3.52 4.87
N GLU A 159 -61.54 4.63 5.53
CA GLU A 159 -62.49 5.70 5.87
C GLU A 159 -63.16 6.29 4.63
N ARG A 160 -62.41 6.43 3.53
CA ARG A 160 -62.96 6.87 2.25
C ARG A 160 -63.98 5.87 1.68
N ILE A 161 -63.68 4.56 1.74
CA ILE A 161 -64.63 3.51 1.34
C ILE A 161 -65.92 3.59 2.16
N ASP A 162 -65.79 3.71 3.49
CA ASP A 162 -66.95 3.76 4.39
C ASP A 162 -67.81 5.01 4.14
N ARG A 163 -67.17 6.16 3.90
CA ARG A 163 -67.86 7.40 3.50
C ARG A 163 -68.65 7.23 2.20
N ILE A 164 -68.06 6.61 1.19
CA ILE A 164 -68.71 6.40 -0.12
C ILE A 164 -69.84 5.36 -0.02
N ARG A 165 -69.64 4.28 0.73
CA ARG A 165 -70.68 3.27 0.99
C ARG A 165 -71.85 3.82 1.81
N GLY A 166 -71.57 4.72 2.75
CA GLY A 166 -72.56 5.33 3.63
C GLY A 166 -73.43 6.39 2.96
N ARG A 167 -73.18 6.73 1.68
CA ARG A 167 -74.02 7.68 0.96
C ARG A 167 -75.40 7.12 0.67
N ASN A 168 -76.43 7.90 1.01
CA ASN A 168 -77.80 7.57 0.68
C ASN A 168 -78.05 7.77 -0.82
N LEU A 169 -78.20 6.67 -1.56
CA LEU A 169 -78.57 6.68 -2.97
C LEU A 169 -80.03 6.27 -3.07
N SER A 170 -80.92 7.25 -3.29
CA SER A 170 -82.36 7.01 -3.46
C SER A 170 -82.81 7.34 -4.88
N ASP A 171 -83.85 6.63 -5.33
CA ASP A 171 -84.50 6.91 -6.61
C ASP A 171 -85.07 8.34 -6.66
N GLU A 172 -85.53 8.87 -5.53
CA GLU A 172 -85.98 10.28 -5.42
C GLU A 172 -84.86 11.29 -5.74
N MET A 173 -83.61 11.02 -5.36
CA MET A 173 -82.49 11.95 -5.58
C MET A 173 -81.86 11.80 -6.97
N PHE A 174 -81.80 10.58 -7.52
CA PHE A 174 -81.10 10.33 -8.79
C PHE A 174 -82.03 10.02 -9.98
N GLY A 175 -83.27 9.64 -9.73
CA GLY A 175 -84.25 9.24 -10.73
C GLY A 175 -83.66 8.22 -11.71
N PRO A 176 -83.78 8.45 -13.04
CA PRO A 176 -83.24 7.54 -14.06
C PRO A 176 -81.72 7.28 -13.98
N ARG A 177 -80.96 8.12 -13.24
CA ARG A 177 -79.51 7.95 -13.08
C ARG A 177 -79.11 7.04 -11.90
N ILE A 178 -80.07 6.51 -11.14
CA ILE A 178 -79.78 5.74 -9.91
C ILE A 178 -78.88 4.53 -10.18
N GLU A 179 -79.09 3.80 -11.27
CA GLU A 179 -78.25 2.66 -11.66
C GLU A 179 -76.81 3.11 -11.93
N MET A 180 -76.63 4.15 -12.76
CA MET A 180 -75.31 4.73 -13.05
C MET A 180 -74.55 5.16 -11.78
N VAL A 181 -75.23 5.81 -10.83
CA VAL A 181 -74.58 6.25 -9.57
C VAL A 181 -74.25 5.07 -8.65
N THR A 182 -75.10 4.05 -8.64
CA THR A 182 -74.85 2.80 -7.91
C THR A 182 -73.61 2.09 -8.48
N ASP A 183 -73.52 1.95 -9.80
CA ASP A 183 -72.36 1.38 -10.48
C ASP A 183 -71.09 2.20 -10.22
N LEU A 184 -71.20 3.53 -10.24
CA LEU A 184 -70.08 4.43 -9.92
C LEU A 184 -69.58 4.21 -8.49
N ARG A 185 -70.49 4.11 -7.51
CA ARG A 185 -70.14 3.81 -6.11
C ARG A 185 -69.40 2.47 -6.03
N ASP A 186 -69.93 1.43 -6.67
CA ASP A 186 -69.39 0.09 -6.58
C ASP A 186 -68.01 0.00 -7.26
N SER A 187 -67.84 0.65 -8.42
CA SER A 187 -66.56 0.80 -9.12
C SER A 187 -65.53 1.59 -8.31
N THR A 188 -65.96 2.68 -7.65
CA THR A 188 -65.11 3.48 -6.75
C THR A 188 -64.63 2.63 -5.57
N VAL A 189 -65.55 1.91 -4.93
CA VAL A 189 -65.24 1.01 -3.81
C VAL A 189 -64.29 -0.10 -4.25
N ALA A 190 -64.50 -0.71 -5.43
CA ALA A 190 -63.63 -1.74 -5.96
C ALA A 190 -62.21 -1.20 -6.23
N THR A 191 -62.09 0.01 -6.79
CA THR A 191 -60.81 0.68 -7.04
C THR A 191 -60.02 0.91 -5.75
N LEU A 192 -60.71 1.42 -4.72
CA LEU A 192 -60.11 1.68 -3.40
C LEU A 192 -59.75 0.38 -2.67
N THR A 193 -60.59 -0.65 -2.78
CA THR A 193 -60.32 -1.97 -2.19
C THR A 193 -59.06 -2.59 -2.82
N GLY A 194 -58.95 -2.54 -4.16
CA GLY A 194 -57.75 -3.01 -4.84
C GLY A 194 -56.50 -2.17 -4.53
N ALA A 195 -56.65 -0.89 -4.19
CA ALA A 195 -55.53 -0.06 -3.72
C ALA A 195 -55.03 -0.49 -2.32
N ILE A 196 -55.95 -0.79 -1.41
CA ILE A 196 -55.60 -1.37 -0.09
C ILE A 196 -54.84 -2.68 -0.28
N GLU A 197 -55.32 -3.59 -1.13
CA GLU A 197 -54.66 -4.87 -1.40
C GLU A 197 -53.22 -4.66 -1.91
N ARG A 198 -53.01 -3.72 -2.85
CA ARG A 198 -51.66 -3.39 -3.34
C ARG A 198 -50.76 -2.84 -2.25
N LEU A 199 -51.27 -1.96 -1.39
CA LEU A 199 -50.50 -1.38 -0.27
C LEU A 199 -50.18 -2.43 0.80
N GLU A 200 -51.12 -3.31 1.14
CA GLU A 200 -50.89 -4.42 2.06
C GLU A 200 -49.85 -5.39 1.50
N GLN A 201 -49.92 -5.72 0.21
CA GLN A 201 -48.93 -6.57 -0.42
C GLN A 201 -47.55 -5.92 -0.42
N ALA A 202 -47.43 -4.65 -0.80
CA ALA A 202 -46.15 -3.92 -0.77
C ALA A 202 -45.55 -3.86 0.64
N ARG A 203 -46.39 -3.74 1.68
CA ARG A 203 -45.95 -3.82 3.08
C ARG A 203 -45.42 -5.21 3.43
N ARG A 204 -46.14 -6.27 3.09
CA ARG A 204 -45.70 -7.66 3.33
C ARG A 204 -44.40 -7.96 2.61
N ASP A 205 -44.29 -7.58 1.34
CA ASP A 205 -43.09 -7.77 0.53
C ASP A 205 -41.88 -7.05 1.14
N ARG A 206 -42.06 -5.83 1.66
CA ARG A 206 -41.00 -5.08 2.34
C ARG A 206 -40.59 -5.74 3.65
N GLU A 207 -41.55 -6.14 4.48
CA GLU A 207 -41.29 -6.86 5.73
C GLU A 207 -40.57 -8.19 5.48
N GLU A 208 -40.95 -8.94 4.45
CA GLU A 208 -40.29 -10.18 4.04
C GLU A 208 -38.88 -9.91 3.50
N LEU A 209 -38.70 -8.89 2.65
CA LEU A 209 -37.40 -8.50 2.13
C LEU A 209 -36.44 -8.10 3.25
N ASP A 210 -36.92 -7.35 4.25
CA ASP A 210 -36.13 -6.96 5.41
C ASP A 210 -35.75 -8.19 6.28
N ARG A 211 -36.67 -9.16 6.44
CA ARG A 211 -36.35 -10.45 7.08
C ARG A 211 -35.29 -11.24 6.30
N LEU A 212 -35.43 -11.35 4.99
CA LEU A 212 -34.47 -12.05 4.14
C LEU A 212 -33.09 -11.39 4.16
N ARG A 213 -33.04 -10.05 4.19
CA ARG A 213 -31.78 -9.30 4.35
C ARG A 213 -31.15 -9.54 5.72
N ALA A 214 -31.94 -9.52 6.79
CA ALA A 214 -31.45 -9.81 8.14
C ALA A 214 -30.93 -11.25 8.25
N GLU A 215 -31.65 -12.22 7.68
CA GLU A 215 -31.21 -13.62 7.64
C GLU A 215 -29.93 -13.79 6.82
N SER A 216 -29.84 -13.17 5.64
CA SER A 216 -28.63 -13.21 4.81
C SER A 216 -27.42 -12.60 5.54
N ALA A 217 -27.60 -11.44 6.17
CA ALA A 217 -26.54 -10.79 6.96
C ALA A 217 -26.09 -11.67 8.13
N ALA A 218 -27.03 -12.31 8.84
CA ALA A 218 -26.71 -13.24 9.92
C ALA A 218 -25.97 -14.49 9.42
N ARG A 219 -26.35 -15.04 8.25
CA ARG A 219 -25.65 -16.16 7.61
C ARG A 219 -24.23 -15.79 7.22
N GLU A 220 -24.03 -14.61 6.62
CA GLU A 220 -22.69 -14.12 6.26
C GLU A 220 -21.82 -13.84 7.49
N GLU A 221 -22.38 -13.31 8.57
CA GLU A 221 -21.65 -13.07 9.81
C GLU A 221 -21.29 -14.39 10.50
N ALA A 222 -22.20 -15.36 10.52
CA ALA A 222 -21.94 -16.71 11.00
C ALA A 222 -20.86 -17.41 10.15
N GLU A 223 -20.90 -17.25 8.82
CA GLU A 223 -19.87 -17.79 7.94
C GLU A 223 -18.51 -17.11 8.15
N ARG A 224 -18.48 -15.77 8.26
CA ARG A 224 -17.26 -15.01 8.59
C ARG A 224 -16.68 -15.48 9.92
N THR A 225 -17.53 -15.68 10.93
CA THR A 225 -17.13 -16.18 12.24
C THR A 225 -16.59 -17.62 12.14
N ARG A 226 -17.25 -18.50 11.37
CA ARG A 226 -16.79 -19.87 11.13
C ARG A 226 -15.43 -19.88 10.44
N LEU A 227 -15.24 -19.08 9.38
CA LEU A 227 -13.98 -18.99 8.65
C LEU A 227 -12.87 -18.40 9.51
N ALA A 228 -13.15 -17.38 10.32
CA ALA A 228 -12.19 -16.82 11.27
C ALA A 228 -11.78 -17.84 12.34
N ASN A 229 -12.74 -18.61 12.87
CA ASN A 229 -12.47 -19.68 13.82
C ASN A 229 -11.65 -20.82 13.18
N GLU A 230 -12.02 -21.25 11.97
CA GLU A 230 -11.29 -22.29 11.24
C GLU A 230 -9.86 -21.84 10.91
N GLN A 231 -9.67 -20.57 10.52
CA GLN A 231 -8.36 -20.01 10.28
C GLN A 231 -7.54 -19.91 11.57
N ALA A 232 -8.14 -19.47 12.67
CA ALA A 232 -7.50 -19.45 13.98
C ALA A 232 -7.12 -20.86 14.46
N GLU A 233 -7.95 -21.88 14.21
CA GLU A 233 -7.64 -23.28 14.49
C GLU A 233 -6.49 -23.80 13.61
N ARG A 234 -6.48 -23.48 12.31
CA ARG A 234 -5.37 -23.85 11.41
C ARG A 234 -4.06 -23.17 11.82
N GLU A 235 -4.11 -21.90 12.23
CA GLU A 235 -2.94 -21.18 12.74
C GLU A 235 -2.43 -21.79 14.06
N ARG A 236 -3.34 -22.17 14.97
CA ARG A 236 -2.97 -22.88 16.21
C ARG A 236 -2.38 -24.25 15.92
N ALA A 237 -3.00 -25.04 15.04
CA ALA A 237 -2.50 -26.35 14.64
C ALA A 237 -1.13 -26.26 13.96
N ALA A 238 -0.94 -25.30 13.05
CA ALA A 238 0.36 -25.06 12.41
C ALA A 238 1.42 -24.57 13.40
N ALA A 239 1.04 -23.75 14.39
CA ALA A 239 1.94 -23.31 15.46
C ALA A 239 2.31 -24.47 16.40
N GLU A 240 1.36 -25.35 16.73
CA GLU A 240 1.60 -26.56 17.52
C GLU A 240 2.49 -27.56 16.76
N GLU A 241 2.22 -27.80 15.48
CA GLU A 241 3.02 -28.67 14.61
C GLU A 241 4.45 -28.12 14.46
N LYS A 242 4.60 -26.81 14.23
CA LYS A 242 5.92 -26.16 14.18
C LYS A 242 6.63 -26.25 15.53
N ALA A 243 5.93 -26.05 16.65
CA ALA A 243 6.51 -26.19 17.98
C ALA A 243 6.92 -27.63 18.28
N GLU A 244 6.16 -28.62 17.81
CA GLU A 244 6.51 -30.04 17.94
C GLU A 244 7.67 -30.42 17.02
N ALA A 245 7.70 -29.93 15.79
CA ALA A 245 8.82 -30.10 14.86
C ALA A 245 10.09 -29.45 15.40
N ASP A 246 10.01 -28.25 15.98
CA ASP A 246 11.14 -27.59 16.64
C ASP A 246 11.60 -28.35 17.89
N ARG A 247 10.67 -28.91 18.68
CA ARG A 247 11.00 -29.80 19.82
C ARG A 247 11.71 -31.06 19.34
N ARG A 248 11.17 -31.77 18.35
CA ARG A 248 11.80 -32.95 17.75
C ARG A 248 13.16 -32.63 17.16
N ARG A 249 13.28 -31.51 16.45
CA ARG A 249 14.56 -31.03 15.89
C ARG A 249 15.58 -30.77 16.99
N ARG A 250 15.20 -30.13 18.10
CA ARG A 250 16.09 -29.92 19.27
C ARG A 250 16.47 -31.25 19.93
N GLU A 251 15.52 -32.16 20.11
CA GLU A 251 15.78 -33.49 20.65
C GLU A 251 16.70 -34.32 19.74
N ASP A 252 16.52 -34.25 18.43
CA ASP A 252 17.36 -34.93 17.44
C ASP A 252 18.74 -34.27 17.34
N GLU A 253 18.83 -32.94 17.43
CA GLU A 253 20.10 -32.21 17.51
C GLU A 253 20.86 -32.54 18.80
N GLU A 254 20.16 -32.66 19.93
CA GLU A 254 20.73 -33.05 21.22
C GLU A 254 21.16 -34.51 21.23
N LYS A 255 20.34 -35.44 20.72
CA LYS A 255 20.72 -36.83 20.49
C LYS A 255 21.92 -36.95 19.56
N ALA A 256 21.93 -36.21 18.45
CA ALA A 256 23.06 -36.18 17.52
C ALA A 256 24.29 -35.50 18.12
N ARG A 257 24.14 -34.57 19.07
CA ARG A 257 25.25 -33.96 19.82
C ARG A 257 25.81 -34.93 20.86
N ILE A 258 24.95 -35.69 21.54
CA ILE A 258 25.36 -36.75 22.47
C ILE A 258 26.04 -37.89 21.69
N GLU A 259 25.49 -38.28 20.54
CA GLU A 259 26.07 -39.33 19.70
C GLU A 259 27.37 -38.87 19.04
N ARG A 260 27.45 -37.65 18.50
CA ARG A 260 28.73 -37.05 18.06
C ARG A 260 29.71 -36.92 19.21
N GLY A 261 29.26 -36.55 20.40
CA GLY A 261 30.10 -36.52 21.60
C GLY A 261 30.64 -37.90 21.98
N ARG A 262 29.82 -38.94 21.85
CA ARG A 262 30.21 -40.35 22.07
C ARG A 262 31.13 -40.87 20.98
N GLN A 263 30.86 -40.58 19.71
CA GLN A 263 31.71 -40.95 18.58
C GLN A 263 33.01 -40.19 18.58
N GLU A 264 33.03 -38.90 18.87
CA GLU A 264 34.28 -38.15 19.02
C GLU A 264 35.05 -38.57 20.27
N ALA A 265 34.39 -38.96 21.37
CA ALA A 265 35.06 -39.54 22.53
C ALA A 265 35.59 -40.95 22.24
N ALA A 266 34.86 -41.75 21.47
CA ALA A 266 35.30 -43.07 21.02
C ALA A 266 36.42 -42.98 19.98
N ASP A 267 36.38 -42.00 19.08
CA ASP A 267 37.42 -41.72 18.09
C ASP A 267 38.65 -41.07 18.73
N ARG A 268 38.47 -40.19 19.74
CA ARG A 268 39.58 -39.70 20.57
C ARG A 268 40.20 -40.85 21.36
N ALA A 269 39.41 -41.68 22.03
CA ALA A 269 39.91 -42.86 22.74
C ALA A 269 40.57 -43.88 21.80
N ARG A 270 40.06 -44.05 20.57
CA ARG A 270 40.65 -44.91 19.55
C ARG A 270 41.94 -44.34 19.00
N ARG A 271 42.00 -43.03 18.70
CA ARG A 271 43.22 -42.34 18.25
C ARG A 271 44.27 -42.27 19.36
N GLU A 272 43.88 -42.02 20.61
CA GLU A 272 44.76 -42.05 21.77
C GLU A 272 45.26 -43.47 22.06
N ALA A 273 44.43 -44.51 21.89
CA ALA A 273 44.86 -45.91 22.01
C ALA A 273 45.74 -46.35 20.83
N GLU A 274 45.48 -45.86 19.61
CA GLU A 274 46.25 -46.16 18.41
C GLU A 274 47.58 -45.39 18.38
N GLU A 275 47.60 -44.14 18.88
CA GLU A 275 48.81 -43.34 19.12
C GLU A 275 49.60 -43.86 20.31
N ALA A 276 48.97 -44.30 21.42
CA ALA A 276 49.68 -44.96 22.52
C ALA A 276 50.25 -46.32 22.08
N ALA A 277 49.51 -47.11 21.28
CA ALA A 277 50.02 -48.36 20.72
C ALA A 277 51.09 -48.13 19.64
N ARG A 278 51.04 -47.02 18.89
CA ARG A 278 52.07 -46.62 17.92
C ARG A 278 53.30 -46.07 18.62
N GLN A 279 53.14 -45.29 19.68
CA GLN A 279 54.23 -44.81 20.53
C GLN A 279 54.90 -45.97 21.29
N GLU A 280 54.14 -46.95 21.81
CA GLU A 280 54.73 -48.12 22.47
C GLU A 280 55.44 -49.05 21.45
N ARG A 281 54.92 -49.18 20.22
CA ARG A 281 55.61 -49.92 19.15
C ARG A 281 56.82 -49.18 18.61
N GLU A 282 56.74 -47.87 18.41
CA GLU A 282 57.87 -47.04 17.98
C GLU A 282 58.91 -46.87 19.08
N GLU A 283 58.56 -46.86 20.37
CA GLU A 283 59.51 -46.89 21.49
C GLU A 283 60.16 -48.27 21.63
N ARG A 284 59.41 -49.37 21.45
CA ARG A 284 60.01 -50.72 21.42
C ARG A 284 60.90 -50.94 20.19
N GLU A 285 60.54 -50.42 19.02
CA GLU A 285 61.36 -50.49 17.81
C GLU A 285 62.56 -49.53 17.89
N ARG A 286 62.42 -48.31 18.42
CA ARG A 286 63.56 -47.41 18.66
C ARG A 286 64.46 -47.91 19.78
N ALA A 287 63.93 -48.56 20.82
CA ALA A 287 64.73 -49.19 21.87
C ALA A 287 65.47 -50.43 21.34
N ALA A 288 64.81 -51.29 20.56
CA ALA A 288 65.46 -52.44 19.93
C ALA A 288 66.50 -52.03 18.87
N GLN A 289 66.22 -50.98 18.09
CA GLN A 289 67.16 -50.45 17.09
C GLN A 289 68.33 -49.70 17.75
N ALA A 290 68.10 -48.94 18.83
CA ALA A 290 69.15 -48.30 19.61
C ALA A 290 70.04 -49.32 20.36
N GLU A 291 69.50 -50.46 20.78
CA GLU A 291 70.29 -51.55 21.39
C GLU A 291 71.14 -52.29 20.35
N ILE A 292 70.63 -52.49 19.13
CA ILE A 292 71.38 -53.05 18.00
C ILE A 292 72.47 -52.08 17.50
N ASP A 293 72.19 -50.78 17.44
CA ASP A 293 73.15 -49.76 16.98
C ASP A 293 74.19 -49.41 18.06
N ALA A 294 73.84 -49.44 19.35
CA ALA A 294 74.79 -49.32 20.46
C ALA A 294 75.69 -50.56 20.61
N ALA A 295 75.19 -51.77 20.31
CA ALA A 295 76.00 -52.98 20.28
C ALA A 295 77.01 -52.95 19.11
N LYS A 296 76.59 -52.52 17.92
CA LYS A 296 77.47 -52.41 16.74
C LYS A 296 78.53 -51.30 16.88
N GLU A 297 78.22 -50.17 17.50
CA GLU A 297 79.21 -49.10 17.71
C GLU A 297 80.21 -49.44 18.83
N ARG A 298 79.77 -50.17 19.88
CA ARG A 298 80.69 -50.73 20.90
C ARG A 298 81.64 -51.77 20.30
N GLU A 299 81.16 -52.59 19.37
CA GLU A 299 81.98 -53.57 18.66
C GLU A 299 82.97 -52.89 17.69
N ARG A 300 82.57 -51.80 17.02
CA ARG A 300 83.43 -51.03 16.11
C ARG A 300 84.56 -50.28 16.83
N VAL A 301 84.28 -49.67 17.98
CA VAL A 301 85.29 -48.99 18.82
C VAL A 301 86.23 -50.00 19.47
N ALA A 302 85.74 -51.15 19.96
CA ALA A 302 86.58 -52.22 20.50
C ALA A 302 87.49 -52.86 19.43
N HIS A 303 86.99 -53.04 18.21
CA HIS A 303 87.79 -53.55 17.09
C HIS A 303 88.88 -52.55 16.65
N GLN A 304 88.60 -51.24 16.66
CA GLN A 304 89.59 -50.20 16.35
C GLN A 304 90.71 -50.12 17.41
N GLU A 305 90.38 -50.18 18.71
CA GLU A 305 91.40 -50.19 19.78
C GLU A 305 92.26 -51.47 19.77
N ALA A 306 91.65 -52.64 19.50
CA ALA A 306 92.38 -53.90 19.39
C ALA A 306 93.36 -53.91 18.20
N TYR A 307 92.97 -53.33 17.07
CA TYR A 307 93.84 -53.19 15.90
C TYR A 307 95.04 -52.29 16.21
N ALA A 308 94.82 -51.10 16.78
CA ALA A 308 95.89 -50.16 17.15
C ALA A 308 96.93 -50.79 18.10
N ARG A 309 96.47 -51.54 19.13
CA ARG A 309 97.38 -52.24 20.07
C ARG A 309 98.22 -53.34 19.42
N SER A 310 97.66 -54.08 18.46
CA SER A 310 98.41 -55.14 17.78
C SER A 310 99.56 -54.60 16.92
N ILE A 311 99.39 -53.42 16.31
CA ILE A 311 100.45 -52.73 15.56
C ILE A 311 101.53 -52.18 16.50
N ILE A 312 101.15 -51.59 17.65
CA ILE A 312 102.13 -51.12 18.66
C ILE A 312 102.99 -52.28 19.17
N GLN A 313 102.39 -53.44 19.42
CA GLN A 313 103.10 -54.65 19.80
C GLN A 313 104.07 -55.10 18.70
N HIS A 314 103.65 -55.07 17.43
CA HIS A 314 104.50 -55.42 16.30
C HIS A 314 105.72 -54.50 16.15
N ILE A 315 105.55 -53.20 16.37
CA ILE A 315 106.64 -52.22 16.40
C ILE A 315 107.65 -52.58 17.51
N SER A 316 107.16 -52.96 18.69
CA SER A 316 108.01 -53.37 19.81
C SER A 316 108.78 -54.67 19.51
N GLU A 317 108.18 -55.62 18.82
CA GLU A 317 108.86 -56.86 18.40
C GLU A 317 109.99 -56.57 17.41
N CYS A 318 109.76 -55.67 16.46
CA CYS A 318 110.77 -55.24 15.50
C CYS A 318 111.97 -54.61 16.22
N ALA A 319 111.73 -53.78 17.24
CA ALA A 319 112.78 -53.20 18.08
C ALA A 319 113.65 -54.26 18.78
N MET A 320 113.04 -55.38 19.16
CA MET A 320 113.74 -56.50 19.82
C MET A 320 114.44 -57.45 18.84
N GLY A 321 114.35 -57.19 17.53
CA GLY A 321 115.00 -58.02 16.52
C GLY A 321 114.09 -59.00 15.79
N TYR A 322 112.78 -58.97 16.03
CA TYR A 322 111.85 -60.01 15.61
C TYR A 322 110.72 -59.48 14.73
N ILE A 323 110.33 -60.28 13.73
CA ILE A 323 109.07 -60.11 12.99
C ILE A 323 108.36 -61.46 13.07
N GLY A 324 107.16 -61.52 13.67
CA GLY A 324 106.39 -62.75 13.77
C GLY A 324 107.13 -63.91 14.46
N GLY A 325 107.93 -63.60 15.49
CA GLY A 325 108.66 -64.58 16.30
C GLY A 325 109.95 -65.14 15.67
N LYS A 326 110.37 -64.66 14.49
CA LYS A 326 111.67 -65.03 13.88
C LYS A 326 112.62 -63.84 13.92
N GLN A 327 113.89 -64.10 14.22
CA GLN A 327 114.93 -63.07 14.25
C GLN A 327 115.35 -62.68 12.83
N TYR A 328 115.37 -61.38 12.53
CA TYR A 328 115.76 -60.87 11.22
C TYR A 328 116.98 -59.96 11.31
N PRO A 329 117.78 -59.87 10.22
CA PRO A 329 118.81 -58.85 10.11
C PRO A 329 118.24 -57.44 10.26
N TYR A 330 118.99 -56.55 10.90
CA TYR A 330 118.55 -55.18 11.20
C TYR A 330 118.06 -54.38 9.99
N THR A 331 118.62 -54.63 8.80
CA THR A 331 118.17 -53.98 7.55
C THR A 331 116.75 -54.36 7.13
N ILE A 332 116.33 -55.59 7.40
CA ILE A 332 114.96 -56.06 7.10
C ILE A 332 113.99 -55.48 8.13
N LEU A 333 114.39 -55.43 9.39
CA LEU A 333 113.58 -54.86 10.47
C LEU A 333 113.34 -53.36 10.25
N LEU A 334 114.38 -52.62 9.84
CA LEU A 334 114.26 -51.20 9.55
C LEU A 334 113.29 -50.93 8.40
N ARG A 335 113.35 -51.75 7.33
CA ARG A 335 112.42 -51.65 6.21
C ARG A 335 110.99 -51.94 6.63
N GLU A 336 110.79 -52.91 7.51
CA GLU A 336 109.45 -53.24 8.03
C GLU A 336 108.85 -52.06 8.79
N LEU A 337 109.64 -51.40 9.64
CA LEU A 337 109.22 -50.22 10.39
C LEU A 337 108.93 -49.02 9.47
N ASP A 338 109.81 -48.73 8.50
CA ASP A 338 109.73 -47.50 7.70
C ASP A 338 108.75 -47.60 6.52
N GLU A 339 108.56 -48.78 5.92
CA GLU A 339 107.77 -48.92 4.68
C GLU A 339 106.37 -49.52 4.88
N LYS A 340 106.16 -50.32 5.94
CA LYS A 340 104.91 -51.08 6.07
C LYS A 340 104.00 -50.63 7.21
N ILE A 341 104.53 -49.94 8.22
CA ILE A 341 103.74 -49.51 9.36
C ILE A 341 103.22 -48.09 9.10
N VAL A 342 101.90 -47.97 8.86
CA VAL A 342 101.20 -46.70 8.63
C VAL A 342 100.36 -46.35 9.86
N ILE A 343 100.69 -45.23 10.51
CA ILE A 343 99.97 -44.73 11.70
C ILE A 343 99.16 -43.49 11.30
N ASP A 344 97.84 -43.64 11.20
CA ASP A 344 96.89 -42.60 10.81
C ASP A 344 95.80 -42.36 11.88
N ALA A 345 94.84 -41.48 11.58
CA ALA A 345 93.77 -41.07 12.49
C ALA A 345 92.87 -42.22 12.99
N SER A 346 92.92 -43.40 12.36
CA SER A 346 92.15 -44.59 12.80
C SER A 346 92.63 -45.18 14.13
N PHE A 347 93.81 -44.76 14.62
CA PHE A 347 94.36 -45.20 15.92
C PHE A 347 93.73 -44.49 17.13
N GLY A 348 92.91 -43.45 16.89
CA GLY A 348 92.19 -42.72 17.93
C GLY A 348 93.13 -42.23 19.05
N PRO A 349 92.83 -42.48 20.33
CA PRO A 349 93.64 -41.98 21.44
C PRO A 349 95.06 -42.60 21.51
N LEU A 350 95.30 -43.72 20.82
CA LEU A 350 96.58 -44.44 20.83
C LEU A 350 97.54 -44.03 19.68
N GLU A 351 97.12 -43.09 18.81
CA GLU A 351 97.93 -42.64 17.67
C GLU A 351 99.30 -42.08 18.11
N GLN A 352 99.30 -41.27 19.17
CA GLN A 352 100.51 -40.65 19.69
C GLN A 352 101.47 -41.67 20.31
N GLU A 353 100.94 -42.65 21.05
CA GLU A 353 101.73 -43.74 21.63
C GLU A 353 102.39 -44.61 20.56
N ALA A 354 101.66 -44.95 19.49
CA ALA A 354 102.18 -45.72 18.37
C ALA A 354 103.34 -45.01 17.64
N ARG A 355 103.23 -43.69 17.42
CA ARG A 355 104.31 -42.90 16.78
C ARG A 355 105.56 -42.85 17.64
N GLU A 356 105.40 -42.69 18.95
CA GLU A 356 106.54 -42.71 19.88
C GLU A 356 107.23 -44.07 19.93
N ALA A 357 106.45 -45.16 19.92
CA ALA A 357 107.00 -46.52 19.85
C ALA A 357 107.80 -46.75 18.55
N LEU A 358 107.28 -46.29 17.41
CA LEU A 358 107.95 -46.43 16.11
C LEU A 358 109.29 -45.69 16.07
N ALA A 359 109.31 -44.45 16.55
CA ALA A 359 110.52 -43.64 16.61
C ALA A 359 111.60 -44.29 17.48
N LYS A 360 111.22 -44.79 18.67
CA LYS A 360 112.17 -45.47 19.59
C LYS A 360 112.71 -46.77 18.99
N ALA A 361 111.84 -47.60 18.41
CA ALA A 361 112.24 -48.86 17.78
C ALA A 361 113.26 -48.64 16.66
N ARG A 362 113.05 -47.61 15.85
CA ARG A 362 113.95 -47.23 14.76
C ARG A 362 115.34 -46.83 15.28
N THR A 363 115.42 -45.99 16.30
CA THR A 363 116.70 -45.56 16.89
C THR A 363 117.50 -46.75 17.42
N ILE A 364 116.85 -47.68 18.14
CA ILE A 364 117.51 -48.88 18.70
C ILE A 364 118.16 -49.72 17.59
N ILE A 365 117.47 -49.94 16.47
CA ILE A 365 117.96 -50.76 15.36
C ILE A 365 119.13 -50.08 14.64
N VAL A 366 119.06 -48.77 14.41
CA VAL A 366 120.14 -48.02 13.73
C VAL A 366 121.41 -47.98 14.57
N ASP A 367 121.30 -47.71 15.87
CA ASP A 367 122.45 -47.66 16.78
C ASP A 367 123.16 -49.03 16.86
N ALA A 368 122.39 -50.12 16.85
CA ALA A 368 122.93 -51.48 16.83
C ALA A 368 123.70 -51.81 15.54
N MET A 369 123.21 -51.34 14.37
CA MET A 369 123.89 -51.51 13.09
C MET A 369 125.24 -50.78 13.03
N GLU A 370 125.30 -49.55 13.52
CA GLU A 370 126.54 -48.75 13.53
C GLU A 370 127.60 -49.31 14.47
N PHE A 371 127.19 -49.90 15.60
CA PHE A 371 128.09 -50.60 16.51
C PHE A 371 128.73 -51.84 15.85
N GLN A 372 127.93 -52.64 15.14
CA GLN A 372 128.42 -53.84 14.45
C GLN A 372 129.41 -53.50 13.33
N ALA A 373 129.08 -52.52 12.48
CA ALA A 373 129.93 -52.11 11.35
C ALA A 373 131.28 -51.48 11.76
N ARG A 374 131.40 -51.03 13.01
CA ARG A 374 132.67 -50.53 13.57
C ARG A 374 133.58 -51.67 14.02
N LYS A 375 133.02 -52.69 14.70
CA LYS A 375 133.77 -53.89 15.08
C LYS A 375 134.31 -54.67 13.89
N ASP A 376 133.52 -54.79 12.83
CA ASP A 376 133.91 -55.57 11.66
C ASP A 376 135.09 -54.93 10.90
N ARG A 377 135.12 -53.59 10.79
CA ARG A 377 136.23 -52.86 10.16
C ARG A 377 137.56 -52.98 10.92
N GLU A 378 137.51 -52.93 12.26
CA GLU A 378 138.71 -53.09 13.09
C GLU A 378 139.28 -54.51 13.01
N ALA A 379 138.41 -55.53 12.90
CA ALA A 379 138.82 -56.93 12.78
C ALA A 379 139.46 -57.26 11.42
N GLU A 380 138.91 -56.73 10.33
CA GLU A 380 139.42 -57.02 8.97
C GLU A 380 140.81 -56.43 8.71
N GLU A 381 141.06 -55.21 9.20
CA GLU A 381 142.36 -54.55 8.98
C GLU A 381 143.51 -55.26 9.72
N GLN A 382 143.20 -55.88 10.87
CA GLN A 382 144.14 -56.68 11.64
C GLN A 382 144.42 -58.03 10.96
N ALA A 383 143.38 -58.70 10.46
CA ALA A 383 143.49 -59.98 9.77
C ALA A 383 144.32 -59.91 8.47
N ALA A 384 144.20 -58.83 7.70
CA ALA A 384 144.95 -58.64 6.46
C ALA A 384 146.48 -58.48 6.71
N LYS A 385 146.87 -57.84 7.82
CA LYS A 385 148.28 -57.65 8.20
C LYS A 385 148.93 -58.98 8.62
N GLU A 386 148.21 -59.80 9.38
CA GLU A 386 148.72 -61.09 9.88
C GLU A 386 148.85 -62.14 8.76
N ALA A 387 147.90 -62.19 7.83
CA ALA A 387 147.92 -63.15 6.73
C ALA A 387 149.13 -62.97 5.78
N ASN A 388 149.53 -61.72 5.49
CA ASN A 388 150.66 -61.44 4.62
C ASN A 388 152.00 -61.85 5.25
N ILE A 389 152.16 -61.63 6.57
CA ILE A 389 153.35 -62.05 7.31
C ILE A 389 153.50 -63.58 7.30
N ALA A 390 152.40 -64.30 7.56
CA ALA A 390 152.39 -65.76 7.56
C ALA A 390 152.75 -66.36 6.18
N HIS A 391 152.19 -65.79 5.10
CA HIS A 391 152.47 -66.23 3.73
C HIS A 391 153.97 -66.11 3.38
N ARG A 392 154.58 -64.97 3.70
CA ARG A 392 156.01 -64.75 3.42
C ARG A 392 156.89 -65.68 4.24
N SER A 393 156.61 -65.84 5.53
CA SER A 393 157.40 -66.74 6.40
C SER A 393 157.35 -68.20 5.93
N LYS A 394 156.22 -68.68 5.39
CA LYS A 394 156.07 -70.06 4.89
C LYS A 394 156.99 -70.34 3.70
N ILE A 395 157.06 -69.40 2.76
CA ILE A 395 157.91 -69.56 1.56
C ILE A 395 159.39 -69.50 1.91
N GLN A 396 159.79 -68.60 2.83
CA GLN A 396 161.19 -68.53 3.27
C GLN A 396 161.65 -69.84 3.91
N ARG A 397 160.78 -70.47 4.71
CA ARG A 397 161.08 -71.76 5.34
C ARG A 397 161.26 -72.86 4.29
N ALA A 398 160.37 -72.94 3.30
CA ALA A 398 160.47 -73.93 2.23
C ALA A 398 161.74 -73.78 1.39
N ALA A 399 162.13 -72.54 1.07
CA ALA A 399 163.39 -72.28 0.37
C ALA A 399 164.62 -72.72 1.18
N LYS A 400 164.62 -72.45 2.49
CA LYS A 400 165.70 -72.87 3.40
C LYS A 400 165.82 -74.40 3.43
N GLU A 401 164.69 -75.09 3.58
CA GLU A 401 164.64 -76.56 3.61
C GLU A 401 165.12 -77.19 2.30
N GLY A 402 164.75 -76.63 1.15
CA GLY A 402 165.26 -77.07 -0.16
C GLY A 402 166.79 -76.96 -0.25
N ILE A 403 167.37 -75.87 0.24
CA ILE A 403 168.84 -75.68 0.27
C ILE A 403 169.51 -76.69 1.22
N MET A 404 168.91 -76.97 2.38
CA MET A 404 169.43 -77.97 3.32
C MET A 404 169.49 -79.37 2.68
N GLY A 405 168.52 -79.72 1.83
CA GLY A 405 168.48 -80.99 1.11
C GLY A 405 169.67 -81.25 0.17
N CYS A 406 170.39 -80.20 -0.23
CA CYS A 406 171.63 -80.32 -0.99
C CYS A 406 172.87 -80.62 -0.11
N GLY A 407 172.67 -80.86 1.20
CA GLY A 407 173.72 -81.22 2.15
C GLY A 407 174.30 -80.06 2.96
N VAL A 408 173.62 -78.91 3.01
CA VAL A 408 174.06 -77.70 3.73
C VAL A 408 173.39 -77.63 5.12
N SER A 409 174.12 -77.22 6.17
CA SER A 409 173.55 -77.09 7.52
C SER A 409 172.50 -75.98 7.61
N GLU A 410 171.56 -76.09 8.55
CA GLU A 410 170.41 -75.17 8.67
C GLU A 410 170.82 -73.70 8.86
N GLU A 411 171.88 -73.45 9.64
CA GLU A 411 172.39 -72.10 9.89
C GLU A 411 172.91 -71.45 8.61
N ILE A 412 173.68 -72.20 7.81
CA ILE A 412 174.19 -71.74 6.52
C ILE A 412 173.05 -71.61 5.50
N ALA A 413 172.11 -72.55 5.45
CA ALA A 413 170.95 -72.47 4.58
C ALA A 413 170.05 -71.24 4.88
N LYS A 414 169.86 -70.91 6.15
CA LYS A 414 169.13 -69.70 6.57
C LYS A 414 169.88 -68.44 6.13
N LEU A 415 171.20 -68.40 6.31
CA LEU A 415 172.05 -67.31 5.83
C LEU A 415 171.95 -67.12 4.32
N ILE A 416 171.89 -68.21 3.54
CA ILE A 416 171.70 -68.17 2.09
C ILE A 416 170.32 -67.60 1.72
N VAL A 417 169.24 -68.06 2.35
CA VAL A 417 167.88 -67.52 2.12
C VAL A 417 167.84 -66.03 2.43
N VAL A 418 168.44 -65.60 3.54
CA VAL A 418 168.52 -64.18 3.92
C VAL A 418 169.36 -63.39 2.92
N ALA A 419 170.51 -63.92 2.48
CA ALA A 419 171.37 -63.28 1.48
C ALA A 419 170.66 -63.13 0.13
N ILE A 420 169.87 -64.12 -0.32
CA ILE A 420 169.06 -64.02 -1.55
C ILE A 420 167.98 -62.94 -1.39
N LEU A 421 167.27 -62.91 -0.25
CA LEU A 421 166.24 -61.91 0.02
C LEU A 421 166.80 -60.49 0.13
N ALA A 422 168.02 -60.37 0.66
CA ALA A 422 168.76 -59.11 0.69
C ALA A 422 169.39 -58.74 -0.67
N GLY A 423 169.35 -59.63 -1.67
CA GLY A 423 169.90 -59.40 -3.01
C GLY A 423 171.41 -59.63 -3.14
N ASN A 424 172.05 -60.21 -2.12
CA ASN A 424 173.50 -60.41 -2.06
C ASN A 424 174.00 -61.61 -2.89
N ILE A 425 173.11 -62.49 -3.36
CA ILE A 425 173.43 -63.55 -4.33
C ILE A 425 172.92 -63.10 -5.71
N PRO A 426 173.81 -62.75 -6.65
CA PRO A 426 173.42 -62.26 -7.96
C PRO A 426 172.56 -63.28 -8.73
N HIS A 427 171.67 -62.76 -9.58
CA HIS A 427 170.84 -63.56 -10.50
C HIS A 427 169.92 -64.61 -9.85
N THR A 428 169.59 -64.46 -8.56
CA THR A 428 168.65 -65.33 -7.83
C THR A 428 167.65 -64.51 -7.00
N SER A 429 166.38 -64.94 -6.90
CA SER A 429 165.34 -64.29 -6.07
C SER A 429 164.31 -65.30 -5.55
N ILE A 430 163.65 -64.97 -4.43
CA ILE A 430 162.51 -65.75 -3.88
C ILE A 430 161.22 -64.98 -4.16
N ARG A 431 160.29 -65.61 -4.88
CA ARG A 431 158.93 -65.06 -5.06
C ARG A 431 158.05 -65.43 -3.87
N PHE A 432 157.29 -64.46 -3.38
CA PHE A 432 156.31 -64.61 -2.31
C PHE A 432 154.91 -64.73 -2.85
#